data_AF-A0A5N6K1Z3-F1
#
_entry.id   AF-A0A5N6K1Z3-F1
#
_cell.length_a   1.000
_cell.length_b   1.000
_cell.length_c   1.000
_cell.angle_alpha   90.00
_cell.angle_beta   90.00
_cell.angle_gamma   90.00
#
_symmetry.space_group_name_H-M   'P 1'
#
loop_
_entity.id
_entity.type
_entity.pdbx_description
1 polymer ?
#
loop_
_entity_poly.entity_id
_entity_poly.type
_entity_poly.pdbx_seq_one_letter_code
_entity_poly.pdbx_strand_id
1 'polypeptide(L)'
;MPPKPRLNVQNFPRPPLLEKTPRHLIIKYQGQTIAETKDAYWVLETYHSPTYYLSATCLSPNFPLTPTTKSTFCEYKGWATYYSISLPHPLSFSPSPTSSSPFSNQLTSSEPQRHKVSNRIWSYESPTPQYEVLKGHLSFYAGPWDCFVDGEKVIPQPGDFYGGWTTSELDGIIKGNVLRYQLSIHTPISPVPDHHQATLKLSVPKLPIFSSPPTSSKFRPSGMQIKSIKTSIASKHFAITMTKKACEKKQNSKEPGVYRTRYLR
;
A
#
# COMPACT_ATOMS: atom_id res chain seq x y z
N MET A 1 -19.04 15.72 -16.80
CA MET A 1 -18.59 14.34 -17.04
C MET A 1 -19.79 13.42 -16.88
N PRO A 2 -19.94 12.37 -17.69
CA PRO A 2 -20.98 11.37 -17.46
C PRO A 2 -20.80 10.73 -16.08
N PRO A 3 -21.90 10.26 -15.44
CA PRO A 3 -21.81 9.61 -14.14
C PRO A 3 -20.93 8.37 -14.23
N LYS A 4 -19.98 8.23 -13.29
CA LYS A 4 -19.09 7.07 -13.21
C LYS A 4 -19.92 5.81 -12.90
N PRO A 5 -19.65 4.67 -13.56
CA PRO A 5 -20.26 3.39 -13.17
C PRO A 5 -20.00 3.08 -11.70
N ARG A 6 -21.03 2.64 -10.98
CA ARG A 6 -20.93 2.24 -9.57
C ARG A 6 -20.25 0.88 -9.45
N LEU A 7 -19.43 0.70 -8.41
CA LEU A 7 -18.73 -0.54 -8.12
C LEU A 7 -19.07 -1.02 -6.71
N ASN A 8 -19.67 -2.21 -6.59
CA ASN A 8 -20.01 -2.79 -5.28
C ASN A 8 -18.85 -3.64 -4.76
N VAL A 9 -18.30 -3.31 -3.59
CA VAL A 9 -17.10 -3.98 -3.05
C VAL A 9 -17.35 -5.45 -2.68
N GLN A 10 -18.60 -5.87 -2.47
CA GLN A 10 -18.96 -7.26 -2.23
C GLN A 10 -18.94 -8.12 -3.51
N ASN A 11 -18.99 -7.48 -4.69
CA ASN A 11 -18.93 -8.19 -5.97
C ASN A 11 -17.50 -8.46 -6.45
N PHE A 12 -16.49 -7.89 -5.80
CA PHE A 12 -15.09 -8.15 -6.13
C PHE A 12 -14.71 -9.60 -5.76
N PRO A 13 -13.89 -10.29 -6.58
CA PRO A 13 -13.64 -11.72 -6.39
C PRO A 13 -12.55 -12.01 -5.36
N ARG A 14 -12.44 -13.30 -5.02
CA ARG A 14 -11.27 -13.93 -4.42
C ARG A 14 -10.88 -15.17 -5.25
N PRO A 15 -9.63 -15.33 -5.72
CA PRO A 15 -8.49 -14.42 -5.56
C PRO A 15 -8.73 -13.01 -6.09
N PRO A 16 -8.05 -11.98 -5.54
CA PRO A 16 -8.25 -10.60 -5.93
C PRO A 16 -8.06 -10.38 -7.43
N LEU A 17 -8.99 -9.66 -8.07
CA LEU A 17 -8.87 -9.29 -9.47
C LEU A 17 -7.77 -8.26 -9.64
N LEU A 18 -6.86 -8.50 -10.59
CA LEU A 18 -5.79 -7.61 -10.98
C LEU A 18 -6.03 -7.18 -12.43
N GLU A 19 -6.16 -5.87 -12.66
CA GLU A 19 -6.41 -5.32 -13.98
C GLU A 19 -5.64 -4.01 -14.18
N LYS A 20 -5.30 -3.70 -15.43
CA LYS A 20 -4.83 -2.36 -15.80
C LYS A 20 -5.98 -1.36 -15.67
N THR A 21 -5.65 -0.14 -15.25
CA THR A 21 -6.62 0.95 -15.15
C THR A 21 -6.08 2.23 -15.79
N PRO A 22 -6.87 2.91 -16.65
CA PRO A 22 -6.47 4.18 -17.27
C PRO A 22 -6.73 5.39 -16.36
N ARG A 23 -7.21 5.14 -15.13
CA ARG A 23 -7.56 6.18 -14.16
C ARG A 23 -6.36 7.06 -13.86
N HIS A 24 -6.61 8.35 -13.70
CA HIS A 24 -5.57 9.32 -13.38
C HIS A 24 -5.32 9.32 -11.87
N LEU A 25 -4.15 8.82 -11.48
CA LEU A 25 -3.74 8.73 -10.08
C LEU A 25 -2.75 9.85 -9.77
N ILE A 26 -3.00 10.56 -8.67
CA ILE A 26 -2.10 11.58 -8.15
C ILE A 26 -1.90 11.34 -6.66
N ILE A 27 -0.63 11.34 -6.23
CA ILE A 27 -0.24 11.26 -4.83
C ILE A 27 0.49 12.55 -4.49
N LYS A 28 -0.05 13.31 -3.53
CA LYS A 28 0.55 14.54 -3.05
C LYS A 28 0.92 14.46 -1.57
N TYR A 29 1.88 15.28 -1.18
CA TYR A 29 2.21 15.55 0.21
C TYR A 29 2.37 17.06 0.39
N GLN A 30 1.54 17.66 1.25
CA GLN A 30 1.57 19.12 1.52
C GLN A 30 1.54 19.97 0.24
N GLY A 31 0.71 19.58 -0.73
CA GLY A 31 0.57 20.27 -2.02
C GLY A 31 1.62 19.89 -3.08
N GLN A 32 2.71 19.22 -2.70
CA GLN A 32 3.73 18.75 -3.64
C GLN A 32 3.37 17.39 -4.23
N THR A 33 3.38 17.24 -5.56
CA THR A 33 3.16 15.96 -6.23
C THR A 33 4.36 15.04 -6.03
N ILE A 34 4.11 13.89 -5.40
CA ILE A 34 5.10 12.83 -5.15
C ILE A 34 5.13 11.85 -6.32
N ALA A 35 3.95 11.49 -6.84
CA ALA A 35 3.79 10.60 -7.99
C ALA A 35 2.49 10.94 -8.75
N GLU A 36 2.51 10.77 -10.06
CA GLU A 36 1.37 10.98 -10.94
C GLU A 36 1.43 10.02 -12.14
N THR A 37 0.33 9.33 -12.45
CA THR A 37 0.29 8.38 -13.57
C THR A 37 -1.12 8.14 -14.10
N LYS A 38 -1.22 7.68 -15.36
CA LYS A 38 -2.40 7.06 -15.97
C LYS A 38 -2.15 5.60 -16.40
N ASP A 39 -0.94 5.10 -16.16
CA ASP A 39 -0.56 3.69 -16.36
C ASP A 39 -0.34 3.09 -14.97
N ALA A 40 -1.34 2.36 -14.51
CA ALA A 40 -1.36 1.71 -13.21
C ALA A 40 -2.17 0.42 -13.30
N TYR A 41 -2.00 -0.40 -12.28
CA TYR A 41 -2.90 -1.51 -12.00
C TYR A 41 -3.76 -1.17 -10.79
N TRP A 42 -4.96 -1.73 -10.74
CA TRP A 42 -5.74 -1.80 -9.51
C TRP A 42 -5.97 -3.26 -9.12
N VAL A 43 -6.14 -3.47 -7.83
CA VAL A 43 -6.51 -4.75 -7.26
C VAL A 43 -7.85 -4.61 -6.55
N LEU A 44 -8.80 -5.45 -6.95
CA LEU A 44 -10.15 -5.50 -6.39
C LEU A 44 -10.31 -6.79 -5.58
N GLU A 45 -10.62 -6.67 -4.29
CA GLU A 45 -10.84 -7.80 -3.38
C GLU A 45 -12.13 -7.60 -2.60
N THR A 46 -12.89 -8.69 -2.38
CA THR A 46 -14.18 -8.67 -1.68
C THR A 46 -14.12 -7.89 -0.36
N TYR A 47 -15.03 -6.93 -0.17
CA TYR A 47 -15.11 -6.02 0.99
C TYR A 47 -13.96 -4.99 1.14
N HIS A 48 -13.06 -4.89 0.17
CA HIS A 48 -11.97 -3.92 0.17
C HIS A 48 -12.18 -2.82 -0.86
N SER A 49 -11.78 -1.61 -0.50
CA SER A 49 -11.66 -0.55 -1.51
C SER A 49 -10.51 -0.90 -2.46
N PRO A 50 -10.57 -0.48 -3.74
CA PRO A 50 -9.50 -0.74 -4.71
C PRO A 50 -8.14 -0.31 -4.17
N THR A 51 -7.12 -1.15 -4.37
CA THR A 51 -5.73 -0.80 -4.08
C THR A 51 -5.01 -0.54 -5.40
N TYR A 52 -4.29 0.58 -5.51
CA TYR A 52 -3.65 0.99 -6.76
C TYR A 52 -2.14 0.76 -6.73
N TYR A 53 -1.61 0.21 -7.82
CA TYR A 53 -0.20 -0.11 -8.01
C TYR A 53 0.33 0.68 -9.19
N LEU A 54 1.25 1.59 -8.90
CA LEU A 54 1.90 2.50 -9.84
C LEU A 54 3.28 1.95 -10.19
N SER A 55 3.75 2.13 -11.43
CA SER A 55 5.16 1.88 -11.74
C SER A 55 6.07 2.77 -10.89
N ALA A 56 7.18 2.23 -10.37
CA ALA A 56 8.16 3.02 -9.62
C ALA A 56 8.72 4.22 -10.43
N THR A 57 8.67 4.15 -11.77
CA THR A 57 9.12 5.24 -12.66
C THR A 57 8.26 6.50 -12.60
N CYS A 58 7.04 6.43 -12.06
CA CYS A 58 6.19 7.61 -11.89
C CYS A 58 6.50 8.41 -10.62
N LEU A 59 7.35 7.87 -9.73
CA LEU A 59 7.80 8.56 -8.53
C LEU A 59 8.77 9.67 -8.90
N SER A 60 8.56 10.86 -8.35
CA SER A 60 9.48 11.98 -8.58
C SER A 60 10.87 11.66 -8.01
N PRO A 61 11.96 11.92 -8.78
CA PRO A 61 13.33 11.62 -8.36
C PRO A 61 13.77 12.41 -7.11
N ASN A 62 13.03 13.45 -6.74
CA ASN A 62 13.27 14.21 -5.51
C ASN A 62 12.90 13.45 -4.23
N PHE A 63 12.17 12.33 -4.34
CA PHE A 63 11.71 11.54 -3.20
C PHE A 63 12.17 10.09 -3.29
N PRO A 64 13.47 9.82 -3.15
CA PRO A 64 13.97 8.45 -3.19
C PRO A 64 13.37 7.61 -2.05
N LEU A 65 13.07 6.35 -2.37
CA LEU A 65 12.58 5.36 -1.41
C LEU A 65 13.74 4.52 -0.88
N THR A 66 13.72 4.26 0.42
CA THR A 66 14.64 3.34 1.08
C THR A 66 13.85 2.19 1.70
N PRO A 67 14.13 0.91 1.35
CA PRO A 67 13.48 -0.24 1.96
C PRO A 67 13.62 -0.24 3.49
N THR A 68 12.60 -0.70 4.19
CA THR A 68 12.61 -0.91 5.64
C THR A 68 12.75 -2.40 5.96
N THR A 69 12.92 -2.73 7.25
CA THR A 69 12.94 -4.11 7.73
C THR A 69 11.54 -4.73 7.81
N LYS A 70 10.47 -3.95 7.62
CA LYS A 70 9.11 -4.44 7.71
C LYS A 70 8.75 -5.22 6.45
N SER A 71 8.17 -6.40 6.64
CA SER A 71 7.58 -7.22 5.59
C SER A 71 6.28 -7.85 6.09
N THR A 72 5.32 -8.06 5.20
CA THR A 72 4.06 -8.75 5.49
C THR A 72 3.76 -9.77 4.40
N PHE A 73 3.12 -10.87 4.78
CA PHE A 73 2.74 -11.93 3.85
C PHE A 73 1.27 -11.80 3.44
N CYS A 74 1.01 -11.91 2.14
CA CYS A 74 -0.30 -12.08 1.55
C CYS A 74 -0.37 -13.45 0.88
N GLU A 75 -1.43 -14.23 1.17
CA GLU A 75 -1.63 -15.56 0.61
C GLU A 75 -1.69 -15.58 -0.93
N TYR A 76 -2.16 -14.48 -1.54
CA TYR A 76 -2.28 -14.39 -3.00
C TYR A 76 -1.04 -13.78 -3.66
N LYS A 77 -0.47 -12.73 -3.07
CA LYS A 77 0.53 -11.88 -3.74
C LYS A 77 1.96 -12.14 -3.28
N GLY A 78 2.17 -12.85 -2.17
CA GLY A 78 3.48 -13.09 -1.59
C GLY A 78 3.90 -12.04 -0.56
N TRP A 79 5.21 -11.80 -0.47
CA TRP A 79 5.80 -10.91 0.53
C TRP A 79 5.85 -9.46 0.07
N ALA A 80 5.29 -8.55 0.86
CA ALA A 80 5.35 -7.12 0.64
C ALA A 80 6.59 -6.52 1.30
N THR A 81 7.39 -5.78 0.53
CA THR A 81 8.50 -4.95 1.02
C THR A 81 7.98 -3.55 1.30
N TYR A 82 8.27 -3.00 2.48
CA TYR A 82 7.86 -1.64 2.85
C TYR A 82 9.02 -0.65 2.66
N TYR A 83 8.66 0.61 2.42
CA TYR A 83 9.63 1.69 2.18
C TYR A 83 9.48 2.85 3.15
N SER A 84 10.56 3.60 3.26
CA SER A 84 10.62 4.91 3.88
C SER A 84 11.02 5.96 2.86
N ILE A 85 10.55 7.18 3.08
CA ILE A 85 10.69 8.32 2.18
C ILE A 85 11.00 9.56 3.02
N SER A 86 12.01 10.30 2.59
CA SER A 86 12.43 11.56 3.23
C SER A 86 11.72 12.72 2.53
N LEU A 87 10.86 13.41 3.26
CA LEU A 87 10.05 14.51 2.76
C LEU A 87 10.59 15.84 3.32
N PRO A 88 10.39 16.98 2.63
CA PRO A 88 10.66 18.29 3.21
C PRO A 88 9.91 18.46 4.54
N HIS A 89 10.55 19.05 5.55
CA HIS A 89 9.82 19.42 6.77
C HIS A 89 8.73 20.43 6.40
N PRO A 90 7.55 20.38 7.05
CA PRO A 90 6.58 21.45 6.91
C PRO A 90 7.29 22.76 7.21
N LEU A 91 7.21 23.71 6.28
CA LEU A 91 7.63 25.08 6.57
C LEU A 91 6.78 25.52 7.75
N SER A 92 7.38 25.63 8.94
CA SER A 92 6.73 26.36 10.02
C SER A 92 6.51 27.75 9.46
N PHE A 93 5.25 28.20 9.41
CA PHE A 93 4.95 29.60 9.18
C PHE A 93 5.62 30.37 10.32
N SER A 94 6.85 30.83 10.09
CA SER A 94 7.50 31.79 10.96
C SER A 94 6.69 33.07 10.81
N PRO A 95 6.06 33.60 11.88
CA PRO A 95 5.48 34.93 11.82
C PRO A 95 6.62 35.87 11.43
N SER A 96 6.46 36.59 10.32
CA SER A 96 7.48 37.49 9.80
C SER A 96 7.99 38.41 10.91
N PRO A 97 9.32 38.60 11.06
CA PRO A 97 9.84 39.60 11.99
C PRO A 97 9.50 40.97 11.44
N THR A 98 8.48 41.63 12.02
CA THR A 98 8.37 43.08 11.92
C THR A 98 9.63 43.69 12.52
N SER A 99 10.46 44.29 11.66
CA SER A 99 11.46 45.35 11.87
C SER A 99 11.98 45.54 13.31
N SER A 100 13.27 45.50 13.63
CA SER A 100 14.43 46.02 12.92
C SER A 100 15.68 45.63 13.72
N SER A 101 16.66 44.97 13.10
CA SER A 101 18.02 44.95 13.64
C SER A 101 19.01 44.90 12.48
N PRO A 102 19.92 45.88 12.36
CA PRO A 102 20.89 45.93 11.27
C PRO A 102 22.18 45.26 11.73
N PHE A 103 22.21 43.93 11.92
CA PHE A 103 23.50 43.22 11.97
C PHE A 103 23.29 41.70 11.86
N SER A 104 23.75 41.12 10.76
CA SER A 104 24.57 39.91 10.72
C SER A 104 24.45 39.25 9.35
N ASN A 105 25.50 39.39 8.54
CA ASN A 105 25.75 38.48 7.44
C ASN A 105 26.15 37.13 8.04
N GLN A 106 25.19 36.23 8.20
CA GLN A 106 25.48 34.80 8.30
C GLN A 106 24.75 34.08 7.17
N LEU A 107 25.55 33.66 6.19
CA LEU A 107 25.18 32.69 5.19
C LEU A 107 24.95 31.35 5.90
N THR A 108 23.75 31.14 6.43
CA THR A 108 23.37 29.85 7.00
C THR A 108 22.96 28.93 5.86
N SER A 109 23.87 28.06 5.45
CA SER A 109 23.56 26.85 4.71
C SER A 109 22.83 25.87 5.63
N SER A 110 21.61 26.23 6.08
CA SER A 110 20.75 25.29 6.79
C SER A 110 20.05 24.43 5.75
N GLU A 111 20.62 23.25 5.50
CA GLU A 111 19.95 22.23 4.71
C GLU A 111 18.53 22.02 5.27
N PRO A 112 17.47 22.07 4.44
CA PRO A 112 16.11 21.98 4.95
C PRO A 112 15.96 20.66 5.71
N GLN A 113 15.54 20.74 6.97
CA GLN A 113 15.25 19.55 7.75
C GLN A 113 14.28 18.67 6.93
N ARG A 114 14.55 17.37 6.87
CA ARG A 114 13.67 16.41 6.19
C ARG A 114 13.01 15.51 7.23
N HIS A 115 11.70 15.35 7.14
CA HIS A 115 10.94 14.42 7.97
C HIS A 115 10.79 13.09 7.24
N LYS A 116 11.02 11.97 7.95
CA LYS A 116 10.95 10.62 7.38
C LYS A 116 9.59 9.98 7.64
N VAL A 117 8.86 9.64 6.57
CA VAL A 117 7.67 8.78 6.66
C VAL A 117 8.10 7.34 6.36
N SER A 118 7.70 6.39 7.20
CA SER A 118 8.06 4.97 7.04
C SER A 118 6.84 4.09 6.99
N ASN A 119 6.92 2.99 6.23
CA ASN A 119 5.93 1.92 6.18
C ASN A 119 4.53 2.34 5.68
N ARG A 120 4.45 3.41 4.89
CA ARG A 120 3.22 3.89 4.23
C ARG A 120 3.24 3.73 2.70
N ILE A 121 4.28 3.07 2.20
CA ILE A 121 4.49 2.68 0.80
C ILE A 121 4.99 1.23 0.84
N TRP A 122 4.49 0.38 -0.06
CA TRP A 122 4.96 -0.99 -0.21
C TRP A 122 5.01 -1.41 -1.68
N SER A 123 5.73 -2.50 -1.95
CA SER A 123 5.83 -3.16 -3.24
C SER A 123 5.84 -4.68 -3.03
N TYR A 124 5.43 -5.44 -4.04
CA TYR A 124 5.72 -6.87 -4.12
C TYR A 124 6.94 -7.07 -5.00
N GLU A 125 8.11 -7.32 -4.40
CA GLU A 125 9.38 -7.49 -5.16
C GLU A 125 9.58 -8.90 -5.73
N SER A 126 8.90 -9.87 -5.09
CA SER A 126 8.86 -11.27 -5.52
C SER A 126 7.42 -11.78 -5.44
N PRO A 127 6.52 -11.26 -6.29
CA PRO A 127 5.12 -11.67 -6.31
C PRO A 127 4.95 -13.14 -6.71
N THR A 128 3.76 -13.70 -6.49
CA THR A 128 3.39 -15.00 -7.06
C THR A 128 3.14 -14.88 -8.58
N PRO A 129 3.18 -15.99 -9.34
CA PRO A 129 3.04 -15.94 -10.81
C PRO A 129 1.78 -15.23 -11.32
N GLN A 130 0.65 -15.35 -10.61
CA GLN A 130 -0.61 -14.69 -10.98
C GLN A 130 -0.53 -13.15 -10.88
N TYR A 131 0.37 -12.63 -10.04
CA TYR A 131 0.55 -11.20 -9.77
C TYR A 131 1.94 -10.70 -10.21
N GLU A 132 2.65 -11.44 -11.08
CA GLU A 132 4.02 -11.14 -11.50
C GLU A 132 4.18 -9.71 -12.05
N VAL A 133 3.15 -9.21 -12.74
CA VAL A 133 3.14 -7.86 -13.31
C VAL A 133 3.23 -6.74 -12.25
N LEU A 134 2.92 -7.03 -10.98
CA LEU A 134 3.07 -6.08 -9.87
C LEU A 134 4.52 -5.94 -9.39
N LYS A 135 5.46 -6.71 -9.93
CA LYS A 135 6.87 -6.63 -9.54
C LYS A 135 7.39 -5.20 -9.65
N GLY A 136 7.92 -4.67 -8.56
CA GLY A 136 8.45 -3.31 -8.47
C GLY A 136 7.39 -2.19 -8.59
N HIS A 137 6.09 -2.52 -8.63
CA HIS A 137 5.04 -1.52 -8.57
C HIS A 137 4.79 -1.11 -7.12
N LEU A 138 4.69 0.19 -6.91
CA LEU A 138 4.47 0.80 -5.61
C LEU A 138 2.97 0.95 -5.35
N SER A 139 2.56 0.71 -4.11
CA SER A 139 1.24 1.08 -3.61
C SER A 139 1.39 1.90 -2.32
N PHE A 140 0.41 2.76 -2.07
CA PHE A 140 0.45 3.76 -1.00
C PHE A 140 -0.77 3.59 -0.10
N TYR A 141 -0.55 3.66 1.22
CA TYR A 141 -1.65 3.81 2.16
C TYR A 141 -2.13 5.25 2.05
N ALA A 142 -3.39 5.51 1.73
CA ALA A 142 -3.85 6.86 1.44
C ALA A 142 -3.48 7.88 2.54
N GLY A 143 -3.56 7.57 3.83
CA GLY A 143 -2.90 8.40 4.86
C GLY A 143 -1.40 8.05 4.96
N PRO A 144 -0.43 8.98 5.03
CA PRO A 144 -0.52 10.43 5.24
C PRO A 144 -0.52 11.28 3.95
N TRP A 145 -0.86 10.70 2.81
CA TRP A 145 -0.84 11.37 1.51
C TRP A 145 -2.19 12.00 1.19
N ASP A 146 -2.19 12.99 0.30
CA ASP A 146 -3.39 13.39 -0.42
C ASP A 146 -3.42 12.60 -1.74
N CYS A 147 -4.15 11.49 -1.75
CA CYS A 147 -4.31 10.64 -2.92
C CYS A 147 -5.58 11.00 -3.70
N PHE A 148 -5.51 10.96 -5.03
CA PHE A 148 -6.61 11.28 -5.93
C PHE A 148 -6.77 10.21 -7.02
N VAL A 149 -8.02 9.95 -7.39
CA VAL A 149 -8.41 9.10 -8.52
C VAL A 149 -9.34 9.90 -9.42
N ASP A 150 -8.93 10.16 -10.67
CA ASP A 150 -9.68 10.96 -11.63
C ASP A 150 -10.10 12.35 -11.07
N GLY A 151 -9.18 12.98 -10.32
CA GLY A 151 -9.40 14.28 -9.67
C GLY A 151 -10.19 14.22 -8.35
N GLU A 152 -10.72 13.06 -7.98
CA GLU A 152 -11.45 12.87 -6.73
C GLU A 152 -10.51 12.50 -5.59
N LYS A 153 -10.56 13.23 -4.48
CA LYS A 153 -9.76 12.92 -3.29
C LYS A 153 -10.28 11.64 -2.64
N VAL A 154 -9.40 10.68 -2.41
CA VAL A 154 -9.77 9.39 -1.83
C VAL A 154 -9.87 9.47 -0.31
N ILE A 155 -10.77 8.66 0.25
CA ILE A 155 -10.84 8.40 1.69
C ILE A 155 -10.10 7.08 1.96
N PRO A 156 -9.16 7.02 2.93
CA PRO A 156 -8.52 5.76 3.29
C PRO A 156 -9.57 4.71 3.69
N GLN A 157 -9.40 3.45 3.24
CA GLN A 157 -10.18 2.35 3.79
C GLN A 157 -10.05 2.36 5.32
N PRO A 158 -11.16 2.25 6.08
CA PRO A 158 -11.11 2.31 7.53
C PRO A 158 -10.13 1.30 8.15
N GLY A 159 -9.40 1.76 9.16
CA GLY A 159 -8.30 1.05 9.80
C GLY A 159 -6.94 1.36 9.16
N ASP A 160 -5.86 0.96 9.85
CA ASP A 160 -4.48 1.22 9.38
C ASP A 160 -3.83 0.01 8.70
N PHE A 161 -4.58 -1.08 8.57
CA PHE A 161 -4.07 -2.34 8.02
C PHE A 161 -4.26 -2.44 6.51
N TYR A 162 -5.37 -1.92 5.98
CA TYR A 162 -5.73 -2.04 4.57
C TYR A 162 -5.28 -0.82 3.76
N GLY A 163 -4.76 -1.08 2.58
CA GLY A 163 -4.25 -0.06 1.66
C GLY A 163 -5.28 0.49 0.66
N GLY A 164 -6.58 0.20 0.85
CA GLY A 164 -7.63 0.53 -0.10
C GLY A 164 -7.94 2.02 -0.16
N TRP A 165 -8.25 2.49 -1.37
CA TRP A 165 -8.60 3.89 -1.69
C TRP A 165 -10.08 3.99 -1.99
N THR A 166 -10.83 4.66 -1.12
CA THR A 166 -12.30 4.77 -1.24
C THR A 166 -12.67 6.01 -2.03
N THR A 167 -13.41 5.83 -3.13
CA THR A 167 -14.02 6.87 -3.96
C THR A 167 -15.54 6.78 -3.85
N SER A 168 -16.23 7.85 -4.25
CA SER A 168 -17.68 8.02 -4.20
C SER A 168 -18.44 7.04 -5.10
N GLU A 169 -17.78 6.46 -6.11
CA GLU A 169 -18.37 5.44 -6.97
C GLU A 169 -18.49 4.05 -6.30
N LEU A 170 -17.84 3.86 -5.14
CA LEU A 170 -17.90 2.60 -4.41
C LEU A 170 -19.21 2.49 -3.62
N ASP A 171 -19.83 1.33 -3.75
CA ASP A 171 -20.99 0.90 -2.99
C ASP A 171 -20.66 -0.26 -2.06
N GLY A 172 -21.51 -0.43 -1.05
CA GLY A 172 -21.49 -1.59 -0.17
C GLY A 172 -20.70 -1.39 1.13
N ILE A 173 -20.42 -2.49 1.82
CA ILE A 173 -19.85 -2.46 3.17
C ILE A 173 -18.35 -2.63 3.06
N ILE A 174 -17.59 -1.57 3.30
CA ILE A 174 -16.14 -1.61 3.31
C ILE A 174 -15.64 -2.14 4.65
N LYS A 175 -14.78 -3.15 4.61
CA LYS A 175 -14.20 -3.78 5.81
C LYS A 175 -13.42 -2.76 6.63
N GLY A 176 -13.61 -2.83 7.95
CA GLY A 176 -13.04 -1.89 8.91
C GLY A 176 -13.96 -0.70 9.22
N ASN A 177 -14.98 -0.47 8.40
CA ASN A 177 -16.01 0.50 8.73
C ASN A 177 -16.86 -0.06 9.88
N VAL A 178 -16.67 0.47 11.09
CA VAL A 178 -17.61 0.21 12.17
C VAL A 178 -18.83 1.06 11.82
N LEU A 179 -19.92 0.44 11.38
CA LEU A 179 -21.19 1.13 11.31
C LEU A 179 -21.53 1.63 12.73
N ARG A 180 -21.13 2.85 13.08
CA ARG A 180 -21.93 3.64 13.99
C ARG A 180 -23.21 3.89 13.22
N TYR A 181 -24.26 3.14 13.56
CA TYR A 181 -25.62 3.52 13.24
C TYR A 181 -25.84 4.93 13.80
N GLN A 182 -25.53 5.95 13.02
CA GLN A 182 -26.03 7.28 13.27
C GLN A 182 -27.46 7.23 12.73
N LEU A 183 -28.37 6.69 13.53
CA LEU A 183 -29.79 6.98 13.36
C LEU A 183 -29.91 8.49 13.54
N SER A 184 -29.82 9.25 12.46
CA SER A 184 -30.38 10.59 12.38
C SER A 184 -31.90 10.41 12.36
N ILE A 185 -32.47 10.10 13.52
CA ILE A 185 -33.89 10.36 13.78
C ILE A 185 -34.10 11.87 13.64
N HIS A 186 -34.46 12.32 12.45
CA HIS A 186 -35.18 13.57 12.30
C HIS A 186 -36.58 13.33 12.85
N THR A 187 -36.73 13.41 14.16
CA THR A 187 -38.03 13.65 14.77
C THR A 187 -38.34 15.14 14.63
N PRO A 188 -39.31 15.55 13.81
CA PRO A 188 -39.84 16.90 13.92
C PRO A 188 -40.51 17.04 15.29
N ILE A 189 -40.03 17.99 16.08
CA ILE A 189 -40.69 18.43 17.31
C ILE A 189 -41.97 19.12 16.86
N SER A 190 -43.11 18.44 17.00
CA SER A 190 -44.43 19.08 17.05
C SER A 190 -44.97 18.98 18.47
N PRO A 191 -45.69 20.01 18.96
CA PRO A 191 -46.13 20.06 20.33
C PRO A 191 -47.24 19.04 20.58
N VAL A 192 -47.14 18.42 21.76
CA VAL A 192 -48.08 17.45 22.35
C VAL A 192 -49.51 18.03 22.39
N PRO A 193 -50.52 17.20 22.08
CA PRO A 193 -51.75 17.22 22.86
C PRO A 193 -52.01 15.88 23.55
N ASP A 194 -52.74 16.02 24.65
CA ASP A 194 -52.99 15.06 25.72
C ASP A 194 -53.56 13.68 25.35
N HIS A 195 -53.25 12.75 26.26
CA HIS A 195 -53.94 11.50 26.59
C HIS A 195 -54.29 10.52 25.45
N HIS A 196 -53.56 9.39 25.38
CA HIS A 196 -54.10 8.03 25.55
C HIS A 196 -52.95 7.00 25.46
N GLN A 197 -52.91 6.06 26.41
CA GLN A 197 -51.91 4.99 26.46
C GLN A 197 -52.03 4.06 25.25
N ALA A 198 -50.95 3.89 24.50
CA ALA A 198 -50.78 2.80 23.54
C ALA A 198 -49.40 2.16 23.71
N THR A 199 -49.38 0.95 24.25
CA THR A 199 -48.18 0.15 24.48
C THR A 199 -47.75 -0.52 23.18
N LEU A 200 -46.76 0.04 22.49
CA LEU A 200 -46.11 -0.60 21.34
C LEU A 200 -45.07 -1.63 21.81
N LYS A 201 -45.36 -2.92 21.59
CA LYS A 201 -44.41 -4.02 21.78
C LYS A 201 -43.32 -3.96 20.70
N LEU A 202 -42.10 -3.60 21.08
CA LEU A 202 -40.91 -3.78 20.26
C LEU A 202 -40.51 -5.27 20.25
N SER A 203 -40.72 -5.95 19.12
CA SER A 203 -40.11 -7.26 18.86
C SER A 203 -38.70 -7.05 18.30
N VAL A 204 -37.69 -7.44 19.08
CA VAL A 204 -36.29 -7.45 18.64
C VAL A 204 -36.05 -8.78 17.90
N PRO A 205 -35.65 -8.80 16.62
CA PRO A 205 -35.22 -10.03 15.98
C PRO A 205 -33.86 -10.45 16.54
N LYS A 206 -33.79 -11.68 17.04
CA LYS A 206 -32.58 -12.30 17.59
C LYS A 206 -31.62 -12.61 16.45
N LEU A 207 -30.52 -11.86 16.34
CA LEU A 207 -29.42 -12.20 15.43
C LEU A 207 -28.70 -13.47 15.90
N PRO A 208 -28.20 -14.33 15.00
CA PRO A 208 -27.48 -15.53 15.36
C PRO A 208 -26.12 -15.16 15.99
N ILE A 209 -25.90 -15.68 17.20
CA ILE A 209 -24.61 -15.65 17.88
C ILE A 209 -23.67 -16.57 17.10
N PHE A 210 -22.70 -16.02 16.39
CA PHE A 210 -21.59 -16.81 15.86
C PHE A 210 -20.70 -17.23 17.04
N SER A 211 -20.77 -18.52 17.38
CA SER A 211 -19.85 -19.16 18.32
C SER A 211 -18.44 -19.14 17.76
N SER A 212 -17.49 -18.67 18.57
CA SER A 212 -16.05 -18.78 18.35
C SER A 212 -15.65 -20.22 17.99
N PRO A 213 -14.65 -20.44 17.13
CA PRO A 213 -14.18 -21.80 16.80
C PRO A 213 -13.54 -22.46 18.04
N PRO A 214 -13.66 -23.79 18.19
CA PRO A 214 -13.15 -24.49 19.35
C PRO A 214 -11.62 -24.52 19.37
N THR A 215 -11.05 -24.25 20.54
CA THR A 215 -9.68 -24.58 20.91
C THR A 215 -9.50 -26.10 20.88
N SER A 216 -8.76 -26.64 19.90
CA SER A 216 -8.40 -28.05 19.87
C SER A 216 -7.31 -28.35 20.90
N SER A 217 -7.64 -29.16 21.90
CA SER A 217 -6.68 -29.81 22.78
C SER A 217 -6.26 -31.18 22.20
N LYS A 218 -4.97 -31.49 22.33
CA LYS A 218 -4.37 -32.83 22.46
C LYS A 218 -4.44 -33.75 21.23
N PHE A 219 -3.38 -33.71 20.43
CA PHE A 219 -2.89 -34.87 19.68
C PHE A 219 -1.65 -35.44 20.39
N ARG A 220 -1.69 -36.73 20.70
CA ARG A 220 -0.57 -37.52 21.25
C ARG A 220 0.13 -38.19 20.07
N PRO A 221 1.46 -38.11 19.92
CA PRO A 221 2.19 -39.07 19.11
C PRO A 221 2.98 -40.02 20.02
N SER A 222 2.71 -41.30 19.85
CA SER A 222 3.56 -42.41 20.27
C SER A 222 4.86 -42.42 19.46
N GLY A 223 6.00 -42.41 20.17
CA GLY A 223 7.25 -43.08 19.83
C GLY A 223 7.98 -42.69 18.55
N MET A 224 8.99 -41.81 18.66
CA MET A 224 10.26 -41.98 17.93
C MET A 224 11.37 -41.18 18.64
N GLN A 225 12.50 -41.84 18.91
CA GLN A 225 13.65 -41.26 19.63
C GLN A 225 14.36 -40.17 18.84
N ILE A 226 14.79 -39.11 19.53
CA ILE A 226 15.78 -38.14 19.01
C ILE A 226 16.97 -38.10 19.98
N LYS A 227 18.14 -38.44 19.45
CA LYS A 227 19.44 -38.31 20.10
C LYS A 227 19.81 -36.84 20.26
N SER A 228 20.30 -36.48 21.44
CA SER A 228 20.83 -35.17 21.81
C SER A 228 22.03 -34.76 20.94
N ILE A 229 21.96 -33.57 20.34
CA ILE A 229 23.13 -32.85 19.83
C ILE A 229 23.12 -31.47 20.48
N LYS A 230 24.08 -31.24 21.38
CA LYS A 230 24.41 -29.92 21.93
C LYS A 230 25.21 -29.16 20.89
N THR A 231 24.77 -27.96 20.51
CA THR A 231 25.60 -27.02 19.74
C THR A 231 25.91 -25.80 20.62
N SER A 232 27.21 -25.67 20.91
CA SER A 232 27.82 -24.55 21.63
C SER A 232 27.90 -23.32 20.74
N ILE A 233 27.64 -22.15 21.33
CA ILE A 233 27.83 -20.83 20.72
C ILE A 233 29.33 -20.49 20.77
N ALA A 234 29.89 -20.10 19.62
CA ALA A 234 31.16 -19.39 19.58
C ALA A 234 31.11 -18.28 18.51
N SER A 235 31.07 -17.04 18.97
CA SER A 235 31.37 -15.84 18.18
C SER A 235 32.78 -15.90 17.64
N LYS A 236 32.98 -15.49 16.38
CA LYS A 236 34.23 -14.86 15.91
C LYS A 236 33.98 -14.06 14.63
N HIS A 237 34.44 -12.81 14.69
CA HIS A 237 34.53 -11.85 13.60
C HIS A 237 35.34 -12.40 12.42
N PHE A 238 34.97 -12.08 11.18
CA PHE A 238 35.98 -11.73 10.16
C PHE A 238 35.42 -10.90 9.02
N ALA A 239 36.31 -10.09 8.45
CA ALA A 239 36.09 -8.93 7.62
C ALA A 239 35.75 -9.22 6.14
N ILE A 240 35.23 -8.17 5.52
CA ILE A 240 34.94 -7.99 4.09
C ILE A 240 36.22 -8.10 3.26
N THR A 241 36.19 -8.83 2.13
CA THR A 241 37.05 -8.55 0.97
C THR A 241 36.31 -8.90 -0.32
N MET A 242 36.01 -7.87 -1.11
CA MET A 242 35.51 -7.93 -2.48
C MET A 242 36.64 -8.32 -3.44
N THR A 243 36.40 -9.25 -4.35
CA THR A 243 37.24 -9.41 -5.55
C THR A 243 36.41 -9.37 -6.82
N LYS A 244 36.72 -8.35 -7.64
CA LYS A 244 36.36 -8.20 -9.05
C LYS A 244 36.89 -9.39 -9.86
N LYS A 245 36.15 -9.86 -10.87
CA LYS A 245 36.75 -10.56 -12.02
C LYS A 245 36.26 -9.94 -13.32
N ALA A 246 37.27 -9.56 -14.11
CA ALA A 246 37.19 -8.83 -15.36
C ALA A 246 37.04 -9.76 -16.57
N CYS A 247 36.56 -9.14 -17.63
CA CYS A 247 36.59 -9.53 -19.03
C CYS A 247 38.02 -9.84 -19.52
N GLU A 248 38.21 -10.91 -20.30
CA GLU A 248 39.32 -10.96 -21.27
C GLU A 248 39.00 -11.85 -22.48
N LYS A 249 39.24 -11.26 -23.66
CA LYS A 249 39.22 -11.86 -25.00
C LYS A 249 40.37 -12.87 -25.16
N LYS A 250 40.18 -13.88 -26.01
CA LYS A 250 41.26 -14.41 -26.86
C LYS A 250 40.74 -14.91 -28.19
N GLN A 251 41.29 -14.33 -29.26
CA GLN A 251 41.29 -14.85 -30.63
C GLN A 251 42.10 -16.16 -30.68
N ASN A 252 41.67 -17.12 -31.50
CA ASN A 252 42.60 -17.68 -32.48
C ASN A 252 41.87 -18.27 -33.69
N SER A 253 42.47 -17.98 -34.85
CA SER A 253 42.09 -18.32 -36.21
C SER A 253 42.31 -19.79 -36.57
N LYS A 254 41.48 -20.33 -37.48
CA LYS A 254 41.90 -21.04 -38.71
C LYS A 254 40.69 -21.40 -39.58
N GLU A 255 40.64 -20.77 -40.76
CA GLU A 255 39.89 -21.13 -41.97
C GLU A 255 40.49 -22.38 -42.68
N PRO A 256 39.98 -22.90 -43.82
CA PRO A 256 38.83 -22.46 -44.65
C PRO A 256 37.84 -23.58 -45.05
N GLY A 257 36.68 -23.19 -45.57
CA GLY A 257 35.70 -24.12 -46.15
C GLY A 257 34.66 -23.40 -46.99
N VAL A 258 35.01 -23.17 -48.26
CA VAL A 258 34.18 -22.63 -49.34
C VAL A 258 32.84 -23.36 -49.46
N TYR A 259 31.70 -22.67 -49.38
CA TYR A 259 30.54 -22.94 -50.25
C TYR A 259 29.76 -21.66 -50.58
N ARG A 260 29.67 -21.46 -51.89
CA ARG A 260 28.95 -20.44 -52.64
C ARG A 260 27.48 -20.86 -52.71
N THR A 261 26.48 -19.98 -52.48
CA THR A 261 25.43 -19.64 -53.46
C THR A 261 24.30 -18.73 -52.95
N ARG A 262 24.04 -17.71 -53.79
CA ARG A 262 22.77 -17.12 -54.26
C ARG A 262 21.80 -16.45 -53.26
N TYR A 263 21.80 -15.12 -53.34
CA TYR A 263 20.59 -14.31 -53.27
C TYR A 263 19.74 -14.51 -54.53
N LEU A 264 18.43 -14.66 -54.36
CA LEU A 264 17.42 -14.32 -55.36
C LEU A 264 16.60 -13.15 -54.83
N ARG A 265 16.33 -12.20 -55.74
CA ARG A 265 15.22 -11.27 -55.69
C ARG A 265 13.89 -12.02 -55.76
#